data_AF-A0A2D8GBV1-F1
#
_entry.id   AF-A0A2D8GBV1-F1
#
_cell.length_a   1.000
_cell.length_b   1.000
_cell.length_c   1.000
_cell.angle_alpha   90.00
_cell.angle_beta   90.00
_cell.angle_gamma   90.00
#
_symmetry.space_group_name_H-M   'P 1'
#
loop_
_entity.id
_entity.type
_entity.pdbx_description
1 polymer ?
#
loop_
_entity_poly.entity_id
_entity_poly.type
_entity_poly.pdbx_seq_one_letter_code
_entity_poly.pdbx_strand_id
1 'polypeptide(L)'
;MALPLIRKLYSIYQNISLRKKIGIVCLVSTVLINQYTWIIFFDQDGYIKDSKKTIFLVIDFLLFSFGTFLILFENQRKSFFKFLSYIFYCLTVLEISSFLALKIIFQNNKTLEMKIKNIMGNNVTKYEPDLRSDYKPNILHPDVNRFGFRYGGQAKKNNIFRIMCIGESTTWGDLAKDSVDTYPAQLEIYLKSKGFLVDVINAGVPSHTSLDVLMRLITKGMYFDPDMILIHTGGNDNAPLQSPYKYKADYTHWRTVGYRDNKIFKHIWHKFPLSSLRLFLVLKINMEFDISLSRETSTISQNFTAESKVNRSRTSGFINYFSSIIFLAKSNKIVPVTILINIDHHRKNSLAKKRISKEKLNYAIKRDSISTMLHNALMDSISKTNDVPIIRFDKFEPSSQNFWYDHAHLTEKGIKEKAVFIGNFLIENKLLKKPYE
;
A
#
# COMPACT_ATOMS: atom_id res chain seq x y z
N MET A 1 -64.10 -25.12 18.16
CA MET A 1 -63.88 -23.69 18.46
C MET A 1 -63.63 -22.80 17.23
N ALA A 2 -63.13 -23.29 16.09
CA ALA A 2 -62.77 -22.45 14.94
C ALA A 2 -63.96 -21.94 14.07
N LEU A 3 -65.06 -22.69 13.97
CA LEU A 3 -66.18 -22.37 13.07
C LEU A 3 -66.90 -21.03 13.36
N PRO A 4 -67.18 -20.66 14.63
CA PRO A 4 -67.81 -19.37 14.96
C PRO A 4 -66.90 -18.17 14.67
N LEU A 5 -65.59 -18.33 14.91
CA LEU A 5 -64.60 -17.27 14.66
C LEU A 5 -64.45 -17.00 13.15
N ILE A 6 -64.40 -18.06 12.34
CA ILE A 6 -64.30 -17.96 10.87
C ILE A 6 -65.55 -17.27 10.30
N ARG A 7 -66.75 -17.60 10.77
CA ARG A 7 -67.99 -16.92 10.33
C ARG A 7 -68.01 -15.44 10.71
N LYS A 8 -67.51 -15.09 11.91
CA LYS A 8 -67.42 -13.69 12.37
C LYS A 8 -66.40 -12.90 11.54
N LEU A 9 -65.24 -13.47 11.25
CA LEU A 9 -64.21 -12.86 10.39
C LEU A 9 -64.68 -12.71 8.94
N TYR A 10 -65.41 -13.69 8.41
CA TYR A 10 -65.98 -13.63 7.05
C TYR A 10 -67.05 -12.54 6.91
N SER A 11 -67.90 -12.37 7.93
CA SER A 11 -68.88 -11.27 7.97
C SER A 11 -68.21 -9.90 8.04
N ILE A 12 -67.15 -9.75 8.85
CA ILE A 12 -66.34 -8.52 8.88
C ILE A 12 -65.69 -8.27 7.52
N TYR A 13 -65.12 -9.29 6.87
CA TYR A 13 -64.50 -9.16 5.55
C TYR A 13 -65.49 -8.74 4.47
N GLN A 14 -66.71 -9.27 4.45
CA GLN A 14 -67.77 -8.89 3.50
C GLN A 14 -68.06 -7.38 3.56
N ASN A 15 -68.06 -6.79 4.77
CA ASN A 15 -68.39 -5.38 5.01
C ASN A 15 -67.23 -4.40 4.80
N ILE A 16 -66.05 -4.86 4.40
CA ILE A 16 -64.87 -4.01 4.14
C ILE A 16 -64.81 -3.61 2.65
N SER A 17 -64.46 -2.35 2.38
CA SER A 17 -64.30 -1.84 1.01
C SER A 17 -63.21 -2.59 0.23
N LEU A 18 -63.36 -2.73 -1.09
CA LEU A 18 -62.40 -3.41 -1.97
C LEU A 18 -60.96 -2.88 -1.79
N ARG A 19 -60.81 -1.58 -1.53
CA ARG A 19 -59.53 -0.94 -1.22
C ARG A 19 -58.89 -1.48 0.06
N LYS A 20 -59.65 -1.52 1.15
CA LYS A 20 -59.16 -2.05 2.43
C LYS A 20 -58.87 -3.55 2.30
N LYS A 21 -59.63 -4.28 1.47
CA LYS A 21 -59.31 -5.67 1.10
C LYS A 21 -57.95 -5.76 0.40
N ILE A 22 -57.67 -4.90 -0.59
CA ILE A 22 -56.35 -4.85 -1.27
C ILE A 22 -55.24 -4.47 -0.29
N GLY A 23 -55.45 -3.49 0.58
CA GLY A 23 -54.48 -3.09 1.59
C GLY A 23 -54.15 -4.22 2.58
N ILE A 24 -55.17 -4.94 3.04
CA ILE A 24 -55.01 -6.13 3.88
C ILE A 24 -54.24 -7.21 3.11
N VAL A 25 -54.55 -7.44 1.83
CA VAL A 25 -53.80 -8.40 0.99
C VAL A 25 -52.33 -7.99 0.86
N CYS A 26 -52.01 -6.70 0.67
CA CYS A 26 -50.62 -6.25 0.64
C CYS A 26 -49.91 -6.52 1.96
N LEU A 27 -50.51 -6.20 3.11
CA LEU A 27 -49.92 -6.44 4.44
C LEU A 27 -49.74 -7.93 4.73
N VAL A 28 -50.76 -8.75 4.44
CA VAL A 28 -50.70 -10.20 4.58
C VAL A 28 -49.66 -10.79 3.64
N SER A 29 -49.53 -10.26 2.43
CA SER A 29 -48.52 -10.73 1.48
C SER A 29 -47.11 -10.43 1.97
N THR A 30 -46.86 -9.26 2.56
CA THR A 30 -45.55 -8.91 3.14
C THR A 30 -45.20 -9.78 4.35
N VAL A 31 -46.15 -10.05 5.25
CA VAL A 31 -45.85 -10.69 6.54
C VAL A 31 -46.03 -12.21 6.52
N LEU A 32 -47.01 -12.74 5.79
CA LEU A 32 -47.40 -14.16 5.88
C LEU A 32 -47.08 -14.97 4.63
N ILE A 33 -47.08 -14.35 3.44
CA ILE A 33 -46.93 -15.08 2.16
C ILE A 33 -45.53 -14.92 1.57
N ASN A 34 -44.88 -13.78 1.77
CA ASN A 34 -43.55 -13.54 1.22
C ASN A 34 -42.50 -14.39 1.95
N GLN A 35 -42.20 -15.56 1.37
CA GLN A 35 -41.19 -16.49 1.87
C GLN A 35 -39.82 -15.82 2.09
N TYR A 36 -39.48 -14.79 1.30
CA TYR A 36 -38.20 -14.11 1.42
C TYR A 36 -38.11 -13.24 2.69
N THR A 37 -39.23 -12.70 3.17
CA THR A 37 -39.29 -11.93 4.43
C THR A 37 -38.89 -12.83 5.61
N TRP A 38 -39.46 -14.03 5.68
CA TRP A 38 -39.14 -15.00 6.72
C TRP A 38 -37.71 -15.52 6.62
N ILE A 39 -37.23 -15.79 5.40
CA ILE A 39 -35.84 -16.19 5.20
C ILE A 39 -34.89 -15.09 5.71
N ILE A 40 -35.16 -13.79 5.47
CA ILE A 40 -34.29 -12.72 5.98
C ILE A 40 -34.15 -12.72 7.51
N PHE A 41 -35.24 -13.00 8.24
CA PHE A 41 -35.23 -13.04 9.71
C PHE A 41 -34.60 -14.32 10.28
N PHE A 42 -34.65 -15.43 9.53
CA PHE A 42 -34.17 -16.75 9.99
C PHE A 42 -32.91 -17.27 9.28
N ASP A 43 -32.35 -16.52 8.34
CA ASP A 43 -31.12 -16.84 7.60
C ASP A 43 -29.88 -16.62 8.48
N GLN A 44 -29.70 -17.53 9.45
CA GLN A 44 -28.57 -17.59 10.38
C GLN A 44 -27.30 -18.15 9.71
N ASP A 45 -27.44 -18.87 8.61
CA ASP A 45 -26.38 -19.54 7.85
C ASP A 45 -25.90 -18.72 6.63
N GLY A 46 -26.56 -17.61 6.29
CA GLY A 46 -26.10 -16.66 5.27
C GLY A 46 -26.44 -17.05 3.83
N TYR A 47 -27.48 -17.85 3.64
CA TYR A 47 -28.02 -18.30 2.36
C TYR A 47 -28.35 -17.14 1.39
N ILE A 48 -28.86 -16.01 1.90
CA ILE A 48 -29.13 -14.82 1.09
C ILE A 48 -28.01 -13.78 1.26
N LYS A 49 -27.35 -13.40 0.16
CA LYS A 49 -26.38 -12.29 0.15
C LYS A 49 -27.02 -11.00 0.69
N ASP A 50 -26.30 -10.27 1.55
CA ASP A 50 -26.78 -9.01 2.17
C ASP A 50 -27.42 -8.02 1.19
N SER A 51 -26.86 -7.87 -0.01
CA SER A 51 -27.40 -6.97 -1.05
C SER A 51 -28.82 -7.35 -1.47
N LYS A 52 -29.13 -8.64 -1.52
CA LYS A 52 -30.47 -9.16 -1.81
C LYS A 52 -31.39 -9.00 -0.59
N LYS A 53 -30.89 -9.20 0.63
CA LYS A 53 -31.64 -8.91 1.87
C LYS A 53 -32.11 -7.46 1.91
N THR A 54 -31.24 -6.50 1.59
CA THR A 54 -31.61 -5.07 1.54
C THR A 54 -32.68 -4.78 0.50
N ILE A 55 -32.59 -5.36 -0.70
CA ILE A 55 -33.61 -5.17 -1.75
C ILE A 55 -34.97 -5.70 -1.29
N PHE A 56 -35.01 -6.90 -0.69
CA PHE A 56 -36.26 -7.48 -0.20
C PHE A 56 -36.86 -6.67 0.95
N LEU A 57 -36.04 -6.19 1.92
CA LEU A 57 -36.51 -5.32 2.99
C LEU A 57 -37.09 -3.99 2.47
N VAL A 58 -36.51 -3.43 1.41
CA VAL A 58 -37.05 -2.22 0.76
C VAL A 58 -38.39 -2.51 0.09
N ILE A 59 -38.52 -3.64 -0.63
CA ILE A 59 -39.79 -4.05 -1.25
C ILE A 59 -40.85 -4.30 -0.18
N ASP A 60 -40.50 -4.98 0.91
CA ASP A 60 -41.40 -5.25 2.03
C ASP A 60 -41.84 -3.96 2.71
N PHE A 61 -40.92 -3.02 2.94
CA PHE A 61 -41.25 -1.72 3.48
C PHE A 61 -42.19 -0.93 2.58
N LEU A 62 -41.99 -0.96 1.26
CA LEU A 62 -42.86 -0.29 0.29
C LEU A 62 -44.26 -0.90 0.26
N LEU A 63 -44.35 -2.24 0.23
CA LEU A 63 -45.62 -2.97 0.26
C LEU A 63 -46.37 -2.76 1.57
N PHE A 64 -45.65 -2.79 2.70
CA PHE A 64 -46.22 -2.54 4.02
C PHE A 64 -46.75 -1.11 4.15
N SER A 65 -45.96 -0.12 3.72
CA SER A 65 -46.34 1.29 3.73
C SER A 65 -47.54 1.54 2.83
N PHE A 66 -47.56 0.93 1.64
CA PHE A 66 -48.68 1.02 0.69
C PHE A 66 -49.95 0.37 1.24
N GLY A 67 -49.86 -0.84 1.81
CA GLY A 67 -50.98 -1.56 2.40
C GLY A 67 -51.59 -0.81 3.59
N THR A 68 -50.74 -0.32 4.51
CA THR A 68 -51.13 0.51 5.66
C THR A 68 -51.83 1.79 5.19
N PHE A 69 -51.32 2.44 4.14
CA PHE A 69 -51.93 3.62 3.57
C PHE A 69 -53.32 3.35 2.96
N LEU A 70 -53.48 2.24 2.23
CA LEU A 70 -54.77 1.84 1.67
C LEU A 70 -55.81 1.59 2.76
N ILE A 71 -55.40 1.19 3.96
CA ILE A 71 -56.31 0.96 5.09
C ILE A 71 -56.67 2.25 5.82
N LEU A 72 -55.68 3.12 6.09
CA LEU A 72 -55.84 4.25 7.01
C LEU A 72 -56.33 5.55 6.36
N PHE A 73 -56.03 5.82 5.08
CA PHE A 73 -56.20 7.16 4.50
C PHE A 73 -57.26 7.22 3.40
N GLU A 74 -58.52 6.96 3.77
CA GLU A 74 -59.67 6.80 2.85
C GLU A 74 -59.89 8.01 1.91
N ASN A 75 -59.80 9.24 2.44
CA ASN A 75 -60.19 10.47 1.72
C ASN A 75 -59.03 11.31 1.13
N GLN A 76 -57.76 10.87 1.21
CA GLN A 76 -56.61 11.69 0.81
C GLN A 76 -55.82 11.16 -0.40
N ARG A 77 -56.45 10.34 -1.26
CA ARG A 77 -55.79 9.66 -2.40
C ARG A 77 -55.00 10.62 -3.29
N LYS A 78 -55.59 11.74 -3.70
CA LYS A 78 -54.91 12.74 -4.54
C LYS A 78 -53.70 13.36 -3.84
N SER A 79 -53.82 13.66 -2.54
CA SER A 79 -52.74 14.28 -1.76
C SER A 79 -51.54 13.34 -1.60
N PHE A 80 -51.78 12.06 -1.34
CA PHE A 80 -50.71 11.07 -1.18
C PHE A 80 -49.99 10.75 -2.48
N PHE A 81 -50.72 10.50 -3.58
CA PHE A 81 -50.06 10.27 -4.87
C PHE A 81 -49.30 11.52 -5.30
N LYS A 82 -49.84 12.73 -5.07
CA LYS A 82 -49.12 13.98 -5.30
C LYS A 82 -47.85 14.06 -4.44
N PHE A 83 -47.91 13.69 -3.16
CA PHE A 83 -46.75 13.63 -2.26
C PHE A 83 -45.70 12.61 -2.72
N LEU A 84 -46.11 11.40 -3.13
CA LEU A 84 -45.20 10.38 -3.63
C LEU A 84 -44.58 10.77 -4.98
N SER A 85 -45.37 11.38 -5.86
CA SER A 85 -44.89 11.98 -7.11
C SER A 85 -43.88 13.10 -6.83
N TYR A 86 -44.11 13.92 -5.81
CA TYR A 86 -43.14 14.94 -5.38
C TYR A 86 -41.86 14.32 -4.83
N ILE A 87 -41.94 13.27 -4.02
CA ILE A 87 -40.74 12.56 -3.55
C ILE A 87 -39.96 12.00 -4.74
N PHE A 88 -40.63 11.31 -5.67
CA PHE A 88 -39.99 10.72 -6.83
C PHE A 88 -39.38 11.78 -7.75
N TYR A 89 -40.10 12.89 -7.96
CA TYR A 89 -39.62 14.06 -8.68
C TYR A 89 -38.38 14.66 -8.01
N CYS A 90 -38.41 14.90 -6.70
CA CYS A 90 -37.28 15.43 -5.94
C CYS A 90 -36.06 14.50 -6.02
N LEU A 91 -36.24 13.19 -5.90
CA LEU A 91 -35.16 12.20 -6.05
C LEU A 91 -34.58 12.20 -7.47
N THR A 92 -35.44 12.26 -8.50
CA THR A 92 -35.02 12.28 -9.91
C THR A 92 -34.26 13.56 -10.25
N VAL A 93 -34.78 14.71 -9.82
CA VAL A 93 -34.13 16.02 -10.01
C VAL A 93 -32.80 16.06 -9.27
N LEU A 94 -32.73 15.53 -8.06
CA LEU A 94 -31.48 15.46 -7.29
C LEU A 94 -30.44 14.56 -7.97
N GLU A 95 -30.85 13.42 -8.56
CA GLU A 95 -29.95 12.53 -9.30
C GLU A 95 -29.44 13.17 -10.60
N ILE A 96 -30.33 13.78 -11.41
CA ILE A 96 -29.95 14.45 -12.67
C ILE A 96 -29.05 15.66 -12.39
N SER A 97 -29.41 16.50 -11.41
CA SER A 97 -28.64 17.69 -11.04
C SER A 97 -27.27 17.31 -10.49
N SER A 98 -27.19 16.24 -9.69
CA SER A 98 -25.92 15.74 -9.18
C SER A 98 -25.05 15.17 -10.30
N PHE A 99 -25.62 14.40 -11.24
CA PHE A 99 -24.90 13.89 -12.40
C PHE A 99 -24.30 15.03 -13.25
N LEU A 100 -25.09 16.06 -13.54
CA LEU A 100 -24.62 17.22 -14.30
C LEU A 100 -23.57 18.03 -13.53
N ALA A 101 -23.77 18.26 -12.23
CA ALA A 101 -22.81 18.93 -11.37
C ALA A 101 -21.47 18.19 -11.33
N LEU A 102 -21.50 16.86 -11.22
CA LEU A 102 -20.29 16.03 -11.25
C LEU A 102 -19.57 16.14 -12.59
N LYS A 103 -20.29 16.07 -13.71
CA LYS A 103 -19.69 16.23 -15.05
C LYS A 103 -18.99 17.58 -15.21
N ILE A 104 -19.62 18.66 -14.71
CA ILE A 104 -19.06 20.02 -14.75
C ILE A 104 -17.87 20.19 -13.79
N ILE A 105 -17.98 19.69 -12.56
CA ILE A 105 -16.92 19.75 -11.54
C ILE A 105 -15.69 18.96 -12.02
N PHE A 106 -15.85 17.76 -12.57
CA PHE A 106 -14.73 16.96 -13.04
C PHE A 106 -14.10 17.49 -14.34
N GLN A 107 -14.86 18.16 -15.21
CA GLN A 107 -14.27 18.80 -16.39
C GLN A 107 -13.48 20.09 -16.06
N ASN A 108 -13.90 20.86 -15.06
CA ASN A 108 -13.36 22.22 -14.85
C ASN A 108 -12.48 22.40 -13.60
N ASN A 109 -12.40 21.42 -12.70
CA ASN A 109 -11.75 21.61 -11.41
C ASN A 109 -10.35 20.97 -11.34
N LYS A 110 -9.35 21.65 -11.92
CA LYS A 110 -7.91 21.33 -11.76
C LYS A 110 -7.50 21.18 -10.29
N THR A 111 -8.21 21.82 -9.36
CA THR A 111 -7.99 21.74 -7.92
C THR A 111 -8.44 20.41 -7.32
N LEU A 112 -9.47 19.76 -7.89
CA LEU A 112 -9.88 18.41 -7.51
C LEU A 112 -8.89 17.38 -8.07
N GLU A 113 -8.41 17.58 -9.29
CA GLU A 113 -7.31 16.78 -9.86
C GLU A 113 -6.02 16.92 -9.03
N MET A 114 -5.69 18.13 -8.57
CA MET A 114 -4.58 18.39 -7.64
C MET A 114 -4.79 17.80 -6.25
N LYS A 115 -6.01 17.83 -5.70
CA LYS A 115 -6.32 17.17 -4.42
C LYS A 115 -6.18 15.65 -4.56
N ILE A 116 -6.69 15.05 -5.64
CA ILE A 116 -6.49 13.63 -5.95
C ILE A 116 -5.00 13.33 -6.13
N LYS A 117 -4.24 14.17 -6.82
CA LYS A 117 -2.78 14.07 -6.95
C LYS A 117 -2.04 14.22 -5.62
N ASN A 118 -2.48 15.10 -4.71
CA ASN A 118 -1.89 15.29 -3.37
C ASN A 118 -2.24 14.14 -2.42
N ILE A 119 -3.47 13.63 -2.48
CA ILE A 119 -3.91 12.40 -1.77
C ILE A 119 -3.10 11.21 -2.29
N MET A 120 -2.87 11.14 -3.60
CA MET A 120 -2.04 10.11 -4.21
C MET A 120 -0.54 10.36 -4.06
N GLY A 121 -0.09 11.58 -3.70
CA GLY A 121 1.26 12.10 -3.95
C GLY A 121 2.18 12.21 -2.73
N ASN A 122 1.64 12.07 -1.51
CA ASN A 122 2.41 12.33 -0.28
C ASN A 122 3.39 11.22 0.10
N ASN A 123 3.12 9.98 -0.32
CA ASN A 123 4.04 8.87 -0.06
C ASN A 123 4.94 8.67 -1.28
N VAL A 124 6.25 8.57 -1.03
CA VAL A 124 7.26 8.22 -2.04
C VAL A 124 6.91 6.89 -2.72
N THR A 125 6.45 5.92 -1.93
CA THR A 125 5.96 4.63 -2.42
C THR A 125 4.46 4.54 -2.29
N LYS A 126 3.86 3.90 -3.28
CA LYS A 126 2.47 3.44 -3.22
C LYS A 126 2.44 1.92 -3.27
N TYR A 127 1.49 1.34 -2.56
CA TYR A 127 1.14 -0.05 -2.79
C TYR A 127 0.34 -0.14 -4.07
N GLU A 128 0.81 -0.93 -5.03
CA GLU A 128 0.14 -1.08 -6.32
C GLU A 128 0.13 -2.55 -6.74
N PRO A 129 -0.96 -3.04 -7.35
CA PRO A 129 -0.93 -4.28 -8.13
C PRO A 129 0.23 -4.27 -9.14
N ASP A 130 1.30 -4.99 -8.86
CA ASP A 130 2.31 -5.29 -9.86
C ASP A 130 2.72 -6.75 -9.70
N LEU A 131 2.80 -7.47 -10.82
CA LEU A 131 3.34 -8.83 -10.85
C LEU A 131 4.82 -8.86 -10.41
N ARG A 132 5.44 -7.68 -10.28
CA ARG A 132 6.87 -7.49 -10.09
C ARG A 132 7.21 -6.93 -8.71
N SER A 133 6.44 -6.02 -8.11
CA SER A 133 6.76 -5.53 -6.76
C SER A 133 5.54 -4.92 -6.10
N ASP A 134 5.42 -5.14 -4.79
CA ASP A 134 4.32 -4.63 -3.98
C ASP A 134 4.42 -3.12 -3.72
N TYR A 135 5.64 -2.58 -3.75
CA TYR A 135 5.92 -1.17 -3.54
C TYR A 135 6.50 -0.57 -4.81
N LYS A 136 5.84 0.44 -5.36
CA LYS A 136 6.36 1.15 -6.52
C LYS A 136 6.54 2.64 -6.22
N PRO A 137 7.62 3.27 -6.72
CA PRO A 137 7.74 4.71 -6.69
C PRO A 137 6.51 5.36 -7.29
N ASN A 138 5.95 6.27 -6.52
CA ASN A 138 4.81 7.05 -6.91
C ASN A 138 5.26 8.16 -7.86
N ILE A 139 5.02 7.98 -9.16
CA ILE A 139 5.44 8.95 -10.20
C ILE A 139 4.80 10.35 -10.05
N LEU A 140 3.82 10.51 -9.16
CA LEU A 140 3.20 11.80 -8.83
C LEU A 140 3.92 12.50 -7.66
N HIS A 141 4.78 11.81 -6.93
CA HIS A 141 5.55 12.38 -5.83
C HIS A 141 6.66 13.30 -6.39
N PRO A 142 6.87 14.51 -5.83
CA PRO A 142 7.83 15.49 -6.37
C PRO A 142 9.28 14.95 -6.43
N ASP A 143 9.65 14.10 -5.47
CA ASP A 143 10.96 13.47 -5.43
C ASP A 143 11.15 12.27 -6.36
N VAL A 144 10.12 11.88 -7.11
CA VAL A 144 10.20 10.79 -8.08
C VAL A 144 10.24 11.43 -9.47
N ASN A 145 11.38 11.30 -10.14
CA ASN A 145 11.52 11.85 -11.48
C ASN A 145 10.68 11.08 -12.51
N ARG A 146 10.62 11.59 -13.75
CA ARG A 146 9.86 10.97 -14.85
C ARG A 146 10.22 9.52 -15.15
N PHE A 147 11.43 9.09 -14.79
CA PHE A 147 11.89 7.71 -14.94
C PHE A 147 11.52 6.84 -13.75
N GLY A 148 10.86 7.38 -12.72
CA GLY A 148 10.52 6.66 -11.51
C GLY A 148 11.70 6.47 -10.55
N PHE A 149 12.74 7.30 -10.64
CA PHE A 149 13.92 7.28 -9.77
C PHE A 149 14.01 8.55 -8.92
N ARG A 150 14.79 8.51 -7.84
CA ARG A 150 15.06 9.72 -7.02
C ARG A 150 16.00 10.68 -7.74
N TYR A 151 16.97 10.17 -8.48
CA TYR A 151 17.99 10.97 -9.16
C TYR A 151 18.54 10.23 -10.38
N GLY A 152 18.96 10.96 -11.41
CA GLY A 152 19.55 10.40 -12.63
C GLY A 152 18.54 9.68 -13.55
N GLY A 153 19.06 8.81 -14.41
CA GLY A 153 18.24 8.01 -15.34
C GLY A 153 18.03 8.65 -16.72
N GLN A 154 18.69 9.77 -17.02
CA GLN A 154 18.71 10.33 -18.37
C GLN A 154 19.43 9.37 -19.34
N ALA A 155 19.29 9.61 -20.65
CA ALA A 155 20.02 8.86 -21.66
C ALA A 155 21.53 8.88 -21.37
N LYS A 156 22.18 7.71 -21.44
CA LYS A 156 23.63 7.59 -21.22
C LYS A 156 24.37 8.29 -22.35
N LYS A 157 25.29 9.21 -21.99
CA LYS A 157 26.19 9.80 -22.99
C LYS A 157 27.33 8.83 -23.27
N ASN A 158 27.88 8.88 -24.47
CA ASN A 158 29.04 8.07 -24.84
C ASN A 158 30.21 8.32 -23.86
N ASN A 159 30.91 7.25 -23.52
CA ASN A 159 32.09 7.24 -22.64
C ASN A 159 31.85 7.68 -21.18
N ILE A 160 30.61 7.78 -20.71
CA ILE A 160 30.30 7.97 -19.29
C ILE A 160 30.13 6.62 -18.61
N PHE A 161 30.81 6.45 -17.46
CA PHE A 161 30.63 5.28 -16.60
C PHE A 161 29.42 5.47 -15.67
N ARG A 162 28.41 4.63 -15.83
CA ARG A 162 27.14 4.73 -15.12
C ARG A 162 27.08 3.82 -13.90
N ILE A 163 26.87 4.44 -12.75
CA ILE A 163 26.69 3.73 -11.47
C ILE A 163 25.21 3.75 -11.10
N MET A 164 24.58 2.60 -10.92
CA MET A 164 23.22 2.51 -10.38
C MET A 164 23.24 2.09 -8.92
N CYS A 165 22.76 2.96 -8.04
CA CYS A 165 22.58 2.65 -6.63
C CYS A 165 21.20 2.03 -6.42
N ILE A 166 21.14 0.76 -6.06
CA ILE A 166 19.90 0.05 -5.72
C ILE A 166 19.82 -0.21 -4.22
N GLY A 167 18.60 -0.23 -3.69
CA GLY A 167 18.39 -0.46 -2.26
C GLY A 167 17.11 0.16 -1.75
N GLU A 168 17.16 0.56 -0.48
CA GLU A 168 15.97 0.84 0.32
C GLU A 168 15.85 2.36 0.61
N SER A 169 15.20 2.74 1.71
CA SER A 169 15.11 4.14 2.17
C SER A 169 16.48 4.80 2.39
N THR A 170 17.48 4.02 2.84
CA THR A 170 18.86 4.50 3.03
C THR A 170 19.60 4.76 1.71
N THR A 171 19.06 4.27 0.58
CA THR A 171 19.52 4.57 -0.78
C THR A 171 18.67 5.62 -1.46
N TRP A 172 17.35 5.56 -1.29
CA TRP A 172 16.45 6.66 -1.64
C TRP A 172 16.97 7.98 -1.08
N GLY A 173 17.48 7.96 0.15
CA GLY A 173 17.94 9.14 0.85
C GLY A 173 16.81 9.77 1.65
N ASP A 174 16.07 8.96 2.40
CA ASP A 174 15.16 9.48 3.41
C ASP A 174 15.91 10.50 4.28
N LEU A 175 15.24 11.63 4.58
CA LEU A 175 15.79 12.81 5.25
C LEU A 175 16.67 13.74 4.40
N ALA A 176 17.02 13.36 3.17
CA ALA A 176 17.58 14.32 2.22
C ALA A 176 16.47 15.30 1.80
N LYS A 177 16.74 16.59 1.92
CA LYS A 177 15.78 17.64 1.56
C LYS A 177 15.43 17.56 0.07
N ASP A 178 16.44 17.59 -0.79
CA ASP A 178 16.26 17.53 -2.24
C ASP A 178 16.91 16.27 -2.84
N SER A 179 16.62 15.98 -4.11
CA SER A 179 17.19 14.81 -4.81
C SER A 179 18.72 14.87 -4.92
N VAL A 180 19.26 16.08 -5.04
CA VAL A 180 20.71 16.34 -5.10
C VAL A 180 21.42 16.08 -3.78
N ASP A 181 20.71 16.10 -2.64
CA ASP A 181 21.28 15.89 -1.31
C ASP A 181 21.39 14.41 -0.94
N THR A 182 20.87 13.51 -1.77
CA THR A 182 20.92 12.06 -1.55
C THR A 182 22.34 11.51 -1.73
N TYR A 183 22.69 10.42 -1.03
CA TYR A 183 24.06 9.89 -1.13
C TYR A 183 24.47 9.54 -2.56
N PRO A 184 23.60 8.98 -3.44
CA PRO A 184 24.01 8.70 -4.82
C PRO A 184 24.31 9.97 -5.62
N ALA A 185 23.54 11.05 -5.43
CA ALA A 185 23.82 12.32 -6.09
C ALA A 185 25.11 12.96 -5.54
N GLN A 186 25.31 12.93 -4.22
CA GLN A 186 26.55 13.40 -3.59
C GLN A 186 27.76 12.54 -4.00
N LEU A 187 27.58 11.24 -4.25
CA LEU A 187 28.61 10.35 -4.78
C LEU A 187 29.02 10.77 -6.20
N GLU A 188 28.05 11.10 -7.07
CA GLU A 188 28.34 11.63 -8.40
C GLU A 188 29.19 12.90 -8.33
N ILE A 189 28.76 13.87 -7.50
CA ILE A 189 29.48 15.14 -7.28
C ILE A 189 30.90 14.87 -6.78
N TYR A 190 31.04 13.98 -5.80
CA TYR A 190 32.34 13.64 -5.23
C TYR A 190 33.27 13.00 -6.27
N LEU A 191 32.81 11.98 -7.00
CA LEU A 191 33.63 11.31 -8.02
C LEU A 191 34.02 12.25 -9.16
N LYS A 192 33.10 13.12 -9.61
CA LYS A 192 33.42 14.16 -10.61
C LYS A 192 34.48 15.13 -10.12
N SER A 193 34.42 15.54 -8.84
CA SER A 193 35.44 16.40 -8.24
C SER A 193 36.83 15.73 -8.18
N LYS A 194 36.89 14.40 -8.26
CA LYS A 194 38.13 13.60 -8.36
C LYS A 194 38.57 13.31 -9.80
N GLY A 195 37.87 13.87 -10.80
CA GLY A 195 38.22 13.76 -12.22
C GLY A 195 37.66 12.53 -12.95
N PHE A 196 36.69 11.81 -12.34
CA PHE A 196 36.01 10.70 -13.01
C PHE A 196 34.82 11.19 -13.85
N LEU A 197 34.65 10.64 -15.06
CA LEU A 197 33.45 10.87 -15.88
C LEU A 197 32.39 9.82 -15.56
N VAL A 198 31.59 10.11 -14.54
CA VAL A 198 30.52 9.24 -14.09
C VAL A 198 29.16 9.92 -14.18
N ASP A 199 28.10 9.11 -14.31
CA ASP A 199 26.77 9.49 -13.88
C ASP A 199 26.22 8.45 -12.91
N VAL A 200 25.31 8.88 -12.03
CA VAL A 200 24.75 8.06 -10.97
C VAL A 200 23.22 8.05 -11.07
N ILE A 201 22.64 6.86 -10.95
CA ILE A 201 21.19 6.68 -10.82
C ILE A 201 20.89 6.30 -9.38
N ASN A 202 20.02 7.08 -8.72
CA ASN A 202 19.44 6.68 -7.45
C ASN A 202 18.15 5.89 -7.69
N ALA A 203 18.27 4.57 -7.69
CA ALA A 203 17.19 3.62 -7.88
C ALA A 203 16.71 2.98 -6.58
N GLY A 204 17.08 3.53 -5.41
CA GLY A 204 16.56 3.10 -4.12
C GLY A 204 15.04 3.27 -4.06
N VAL A 205 14.38 2.57 -3.15
CA VAL A 205 12.95 2.74 -2.90
C VAL A 205 12.65 2.41 -1.42
N PRO A 206 11.99 3.30 -0.66
CA PRO A 206 11.63 3.03 0.73
C PRO A 206 10.83 1.73 0.91
N SER A 207 11.06 1.03 2.03
CA SER A 207 10.41 -0.23 2.40
C SER A 207 10.66 -1.44 1.50
N HIS A 208 11.45 -1.31 0.42
CA HIS A 208 11.84 -2.45 -0.42
C HIS A 208 12.64 -3.48 0.38
N THR A 209 12.34 -4.75 0.17
CA THR A 209 13.19 -5.88 0.56
C THR A 209 14.11 -6.28 -0.60
N SER A 210 15.05 -7.19 -0.37
CA SER A 210 15.89 -7.76 -1.45
C SER A 210 15.08 -8.35 -2.62
N LEU A 211 13.89 -8.92 -2.35
CA LEU A 211 12.96 -9.38 -3.38
C LEU A 211 12.47 -8.21 -4.25
N ASP A 212 12.01 -7.14 -3.62
CA ASP A 212 11.50 -5.95 -4.30
C ASP A 212 12.62 -5.29 -5.14
N VAL A 213 13.83 -5.21 -4.58
CA VAL A 213 15.03 -4.69 -5.27
C VAL A 213 15.36 -5.54 -6.50
N LEU A 214 15.40 -6.87 -6.37
CA LEU A 214 15.67 -7.78 -7.48
C LEU A 214 14.64 -7.61 -8.61
N MET A 215 13.36 -7.61 -8.26
CA MET A 215 12.31 -7.50 -9.26
C MET A 215 12.34 -6.16 -9.98
N ARG A 216 12.59 -5.06 -9.25
CA ARG A 216 12.75 -3.74 -9.85
C ARG A 216 13.99 -3.66 -10.74
N LEU A 217 15.08 -4.33 -10.38
CA LEU A 217 16.29 -4.39 -11.20
C LEU A 217 16.01 -5.09 -12.53
N ILE A 218 15.43 -6.31 -12.52
CA ILE A 218 15.09 -7.08 -13.72
C ILE A 218 14.14 -6.33 -14.63
N THR A 219 13.13 -5.69 -14.04
CA THR A 219 12.00 -5.16 -14.82
C THR A 219 12.17 -3.71 -15.23
N LYS A 220 13.19 -3.04 -14.69
CA LYS A 220 13.44 -1.63 -14.95
C LYS A 220 14.92 -1.28 -14.96
N GLY A 221 15.64 -1.55 -13.88
CA GLY A 221 17.02 -1.09 -13.70
C GLY A 221 17.96 -1.50 -14.83
N MET A 222 17.85 -2.74 -15.31
CA MET A 222 18.72 -3.28 -16.37
C MET A 222 18.60 -2.54 -17.70
N TYR A 223 17.47 -1.89 -17.98
CA TYR A 223 17.27 -1.14 -19.23
C TYR A 223 17.89 0.26 -19.23
N PHE A 224 18.56 0.67 -18.14
CA PHE A 224 19.26 1.96 -18.05
C PHE A 224 20.77 1.85 -18.24
N ASP A 225 21.25 0.69 -18.72
CA ASP A 225 22.65 0.44 -19.11
C ASP A 225 23.70 0.82 -18.04
N PRO A 226 23.56 0.34 -16.78
CA PRO A 226 24.57 0.61 -15.76
C PRO A 226 25.85 -0.18 -16.04
N ASP A 227 27.01 0.42 -15.82
CA ASP A 227 28.31 -0.27 -15.85
C ASP A 227 28.65 -0.87 -14.47
N MET A 228 28.08 -0.29 -13.41
CA MET A 228 28.22 -0.74 -12.04
C MET A 228 26.89 -0.65 -11.29
N ILE A 229 26.63 -1.59 -10.39
CA ILE A 229 25.51 -1.54 -9.45
C ILE A 229 26.05 -1.55 -8.01
N LEU A 230 25.70 -0.52 -7.23
CA LEU A 230 25.91 -0.50 -5.79
C LEU A 230 24.68 -1.10 -5.09
N ILE A 231 24.87 -2.23 -4.41
CA ILE A 231 23.80 -3.03 -3.80
C ILE A 231 23.77 -2.75 -2.30
N HIS A 232 22.79 -1.97 -1.84
CA HIS A 232 22.62 -1.62 -0.42
C HIS A 232 21.21 -2.00 0.06
N THR A 233 21.02 -3.29 0.37
CA THR A 233 19.74 -3.92 0.75
C THR A 233 19.93 -4.96 1.86
N GLY A 234 18.83 -5.50 2.40
CA GLY A 234 18.76 -6.49 3.47
C GLY A 234 18.23 -5.95 4.79
N GLY A 235 17.97 -4.64 4.88
CA GLY A 235 17.56 -3.97 6.11
C GLY A 235 16.10 -4.27 6.40
N ASN A 236 15.25 -4.03 5.40
CA ASN A 236 13.84 -4.38 5.47
C ASN A 236 13.58 -5.88 5.46
N ASP A 237 14.51 -6.71 4.96
CA ASP A 237 14.43 -8.17 5.05
C ASP A 237 14.41 -8.68 6.50
N ASN A 238 14.82 -7.86 7.47
CA ASN A 238 14.65 -8.16 8.89
C ASN A 238 13.17 -8.41 9.26
N ALA A 239 12.23 -7.70 8.63
CA ALA A 239 10.80 -7.86 8.91
C ALA A 239 10.27 -9.26 8.56
N PRO A 240 10.43 -9.79 7.32
CA PRO A 240 10.04 -11.17 7.01
C PRO A 240 10.85 -12.21 7.79
N LEU A 241 12.14 -11.96 8.07
CA LEU A 241 12.95 -12.86 8.91
C LEU A 241 12.37 -12.99 10.32
N GLN A 242 12.02 -11.88 10.96
CA GLN A 242 11.53 -11.80 12.34
C GLN A 242 10.04 -12.10 12.51
N SER A 243 9.27 -12.13 11.42
CA SER A 243 7.81 -12.37 11.43
C SER A 243 7.41 -13.52 12.37
N PRO A 244 6.30 -13.39 13.13
CA PRO A 244 5.82 -14.45 14.02
C PRO A 244 5.37 -15.71 13.26
N TYR A 245 5.09 -15.60 11.97
CA TYR A 245 4.57 -16.71 11.16
C TYR A 245 5.68 -17.64 10.66
N LYS A 246 5.26 -18.84 10.21
CA LYS A 246 6.14 -19.84 9.60
C LYS A 246 6.77 -19.26 8.33
N TYR A 247 8.10 -19.23 8.28
CA TYR A 247 8.84 -18.64 7.18
C TYR A 247 8.55 -19.32 5.84
N LYS A 248 8.46 -18.50 4.80
CA LYS A 248 8.40 -18.89 3.40
C LYS A 248 9.38 -18.04 2.61
N ALA A 249 10.07 -18.67 1.66
CA ALA A 249 11.13 -18.00 0.89
C ALA A 249 10.58 -16.85 0.02
N ASP A 250 9.35 -16.96 -0.46
CA ASP A 250 8.61 -15.94 -1.23
C ASP A 250 8.09 -14.76 -0.40
N TYR A 251 8.39 -14.73 0.91
CA TYR A 251 7.91 -13.74 1.88
C TYR A 251 6.39 -13.70 2.07
N THR A 252 5.63 -14.66 1.53
CA THR A 252 4.16 -14.68 1.65
C THR A 252 3.66 -14.92 3.07
N HIS A 253 4.51 -15.38 3.98
CA HIS A 253 4.19 -15.47 5.41
C HIS A 253 4.14 -14.11 6.09
N TRP A 254 4.92 -13.15 5.61
CA TRP A 254 4.99 -11.79 6.14
C TRP A 254 4.17 -10.81 5.32
N ARG A 255 4.00 -11.06 4.02
CA ARG A 255 3.24 -10.18 3.12
C ARG A 255 2.32 -11.00 2.22
N THR A 256 1.01 -10.91 2.45
CA THR A 256 0.03 -11.67 1.67
C THR A 256 -0.65 -10.80 0.62
N VAL A 257 -1.11 -11.44 -0.45
CA VAL A 257 -2.02 -10.80 -1.39
C VAL A 257 -3.38 -10.62 -0.72
N GLY A 258 -3.84 -9.37 -0.60
CA GLY A 258 -5.13 -9.02 -0.04
C GLY A 258 -5.38 -7.51 -0.11
N TYR A 259 -6.60 -7.13 -0.48
CA TYR A 259 -7.04 -5.74 -0.48
C TYR A 259 -7.12 -5.20 0.95
N ARG A 260 -6.66 -3.97 1.20
CA ARG A 260 -7.03 -3.27 2.44
C ARG A 260 -8.55 -3.13 2.46
N ASP A 261 -9.18 -3.85 3.39
CA ASP A 261 -10.63 -3.96 3.49
C ASP A 261 -11.21 -2.65 4.05
N ASN A 262 -11.33 -1.63 3.20
CA ASN A 262 -12.10 -0.44 3.55
C ASN A 262 -13.59 -0.83 3.52
N LYS A 263 -14.03 -1.46 4.61
CA LYS A 263 -15.42 -1.96 4.79
C LYS A 263 -16.45 -0.86 4.53
N ILE A 264 -16.12 0.39 4.87
CA ILE A 264 -16.96 1.57 4.66
C ILE A 264 -17.05 1.90 3.17
N PHE A 265 -15.92 1.97 2.45
CA PHE A 265 -15.91 2.16 1.00
C PHE A 265 -16.68 1.04 0.29
N LYS A 266 -16.42 -0.23 0.62
CA LYS A 266 -17.09 -1.38 0.01
C LYS A 266 -18.60 -1.34 0.25
N HIS A 267 -19.03 -0.92 1.45
CA HIS A 267 -20.43 -0.74 1.79
C HIS A 267 -21.06 0.41 0.99
N ILE A 268 -20.42 1.58 0.92
CA ILE A 268 -20.91 2.73 0.15
C ILE A 268 -20.92 2.43 -1.36
N TRP A 269 -19.86 1.83 -1.89
CA TRP A 269 -19.68 1.53 -3.30
C TRP A 269 -20.66 0.47 -3.81
N HIS A 270 -20.77 -0.66 -3.11
CA HIS A 270 -21.57 -1.80 -3.57
C HIS A 270 -23.00 -1.85 -3.02
N LYS A 271 -23.28 -1.22 -1.86
CA LYS A 271 -24.58 -1.38 -1.16
C LYS A 271 -25.40 -0.09 -1.06
N PHE A 272 -24.87 1.09 -1.41
CA PHE A 272 -25.61 2.34 -1.31
C PHE A 272 -26.58 2.54 -2.50
N PRO A 273 -27.88 2.77 -2.26
CA PRO A 273 -28.91 2.70 -3.29
C PRO A 273 -28.98 3.92 -4.23
N LEU A 274 -28.41 5.07 -3.84
CA LEU A 274 -28.46 6.31 -4.64
C LEU A 274 -27.09 6.60 -5.28
N SER A 275 -27.02 6.50 -6.61
CA SER A 275 -25.77 6.60 -7.37
C SER A 275 -25.04 7.93 -7.18
N SER A 276 -25.77 9.05 -7.12
CA SER A 276 -25.18 10.38 -6.96
C SER A 276 -24.71 10.70 -5.54
N LEU A 277 -25.51 10.36 -4.53
CA LEU A 277 -25.12 10.53 -3.13
C LEU A 277 -23.98 9.58 -2.75
N ARG A 278 -23.95 8.36 -3.32
CA ARG A 278 -22.81 7.45 -3.26
C ARG A 278 -21.53 8.12 -3.76
N LEU A 279 -21.57 8.75 -4.94
CA LEU A 279 -20.38 9.39 -5.52
C LEU A 279 -19.97 10.62 -4.72
N PHE A 280 -20.93 11.44 -4.26
CA PHE A 280 -20.66 12.56 -3.36
C PHE A 280 -20.00 12.12 -2.04
N LEU A 281 -20.48 11.05 -1.41
CA LEU A 281 -19.90 10.52 -0.17
C LEU A 281 -18.47 9.98 -0.42
N VAL A 282 -18.24 9.27 -1.52
CA VAL A 282 -16.89 8.81 -1.90
C VAL A 282 -15.93 9.98 -2.09
N LEU A 283 -16.36 11.06 -2.73
CA LEU A 283 -15.53 12.24 -3.01
C LEU A 283 -15.34 13.16 -1.81
N LYS A 284 -16.35 13.27 -0.92
CA LYS A 284 -16.31 14.16 0.24
C LYS A 284 -15.66 13.53 1.47
N ILE A 285 -15.79 12.21 1.64
CA ILE A 285 -15.21 11.49 2.79
C ILE A 285 -13.72 11.23 2.57
N ASN A 286 -13.18 11.52 1.38
CA ASN A 286 -11.77 11.28 1.06
C ASN A 286 -11.37 9.84 1.43
N MET A 287 -12.22 8.87 1.07
CA MET A 287 -11.92 7.46 1.31
C MET A 287 -10.76 7.11 0.40
N GLU A 288 -9.55 7.10 0.94
CA GLU A 288 -8.35 6.64 0.26
C GLU A 288 -8.69 5.37 -0.53
N PHE A 289 -8.52 5.42 -1.85
CA PHE A 289 -8.54 4.23 -2.70
C PHE A 289 -7.26 3.45 -2.40
N ASP A 290 -7.21 2.86 -1.23
CA ASP A 290 -6.07 2.10 -0.76
C ASP A 290 -6.15 0.70 -1.38
N ILE A 291 -6.00 0.66 -2.71
CA ILE A 291 -5.94 -0.58 -3.49
C ILE A 291 -4.52 -1.13 -3.34
N SER A 292 -4.13 -1.43 -2.10
CA SER A 292 -2.99 -2.28 -1.88
C SER A 292 -3.40 -3.71 -2.16
N LEU A 293 -2.78 -4.37 -3.16
CA LEU A 293 -2.91 -5.82 -3.33
C LEU A 293 -2.12 -6.60 -2.30
N SER A 294 -1.25 -5.96 -1.52
CA SER A 294 -0.35 -6.64 -0.59
C SER A 294 -0.47 -6.05 0.81
N ARG A 295 -0.58 -6.88 1.83
CA ARG A 295 -0.61 -6.41 3.22
C ARG A 295 0.43 -7.15 4.03
N GLU A 296 1.19 -6.39 4.81
CA GLU A 296 2.02 -6.98 5.87
C GLU A 296 1.12 -7.65 6.90
N THR A 297 1.32 -8.95 7.10
CA THR A 297 0.51 -9.81 7.98
C THR A 297 0.85 -9.61 9.45
N SER A 298 2.01 -9.02 9.75
CA SER A 298 2.46 -8.67 11.08
C SER A 298 2.92 -7.22 11.15
N THR A 299 2.59 -6.56 12.25
CA THR A 299 3.02 -5.20 12.54
C THR A 299 4.50 -5.16 12.92
N ILE A 300 5.09 -3.97 12.86
CA ILE A 300 6.45 -3.69 13.35
C ILE A 300 6.64 -4.23 14.78
N SER A 301 5.70 -3.94 15.69
CA SER A 301 5.80 -4.40 17.09
C SER A 301 5.77 -5.92 17.21
N GLN A 302 4.94 -6.59 16.42
CA GLN A 302 4.89 -8.06 16.38
C GLN A 302 6.20 -8.65 15.86
N ASN A 303 6.83 -8.08 14.83
CA ASN A 303 8.12 -8.57 14.31
C ASN A 303 9.22 -8.48 15.38
N PHE A 304 9.35 -7.31 16.03
CA PHE A 304 10.34 -7.05 17.07
C PHE A 304 10.15 -7.91 18.33
N THR A 305 8.92 -8.30 18.65
CA THR A 305 8.60 -9.01 19.90
C THR A 305 8.22 -10.48 19.73
N ALA A 306 8.21 -10.98 18.49
CA ALA A 306 7.92 -12.38 18.20
C ALA A 306 8.92 -13.33 18.85
N GLU A 307 8.44 -14.53 19.19
CA GLU A 307 9.25 -15.64 19.72
C GLU A 307 9.82 -16.54 18.62
N SER A 308 9.48 -16.29 17.35
CA SER A 308 10.01 -17.05 16.23
C SER A 308 11.53 -16.98 16.19
N LYS A 309 12.21 -18.09 15.87
CA LYS A 309 13.67 -18.12 15.82
C LYS A 309 14.19 -17.17 14.73
N VAL A 310 15.29 -16.46 14.99
CA VAL A 310 16.03 -15.69 13.98
C VAL A 310 17.30 -16.47 13.66
N ASN A 311 17.31 -17.20 12.54
CA ASN A 311 18.43 -18.05 12.14
C ASN A 311 18.44 -18.31 10.62
N ARG A 312 19.50 -18.98 10.15
CA ARG A 312 19.74 -19.29 8.73
C ARG A 312 18.63 -20.10 8.06
N SER A 313 17.82 -20.87 8.81
CA SER A 313 16.69 -21.61 8.21
C SER A 313 15.60 -20.70 7.66
N ARG A 314 15.58 -19.42 8.08
CA ARG A 314 14.63 -18.39 7.65
C ARG A 314 15.26 -17.34 6.73
N THR A 315 16.31 -17.70 5.99
CA THR A 315 17.00 -16.78 5.06
C THR A 315 17.11 -17.31 3.64
N SER A 316 16.44 -18.41 3.29
CA SER A 316 16.56 -19.00 1.94
C SER A 316 16.07 -18.06 0.84
N GLY A 317 15.00 -17.30 1.08
CA GLY A 317 14.53 -16.25 0.19
C GLY A 317 15.59 -15.17 -0.02
N PHE A 318 16.07 -14.57 1.08
CA PHE A 318 17.11 -13.55 1.06
C PHE A 318 18.37 -13.99 0.31
N ILE A 319 18.89 -15.20 0.62
CA ILE A 319 20.06 -15.78 -0.04
C ILE A 319 19.80 -15.86 -1.55
N ASN A 320 18.63 -16.35 -1.97
CA ASN A 320 18.28 -16.48 -3.37
C ASN A 320 18.21 -15.11 -4.06
N TYR A 321 17.51 -14.14 -3.47
CA TYR A 321 17.30 -12.83 -4.08
C TYR A 321 18.59 -12.03 -4.20
N PHE A 322 19.37 -11.97 -3.13
CA PHE A 322 20.65 -11.28 -3.13
C PHE A 322 21.65 -11.92 -4.11
N SER A 323 21.74 -13.25 -4.13
CA SER A 323 22.59 -13.95 -5.11
C SER A 323 22.14 -13.68 -6.54
N SER A 324 20.82 -13.66 -6.79
CA SER A 324 20.26 -13.37 -8.11
C SER A 324 20.60 -11.97 -8.60
N ILE A 325 20.62 -10.96 -7.71
CA ILE A 325 21.06 -9.60 -8.06
C ILE A 325 22.51 -9.62 -8.56
N ILE A 326 23.41 -10.31 -7.84
CA ILE A 326 24.82 -10.43 -8.21
C ILE A 326 24.98 -11.15 -9.55
N PHE A 327 24.33 -12.31 -9.73
CA PHE A 327 24.44 -13.10 -10.96
C PHE A 327 23.86 -12.37 -12.17
N LEU A 328 22.76 -11.65 -11.99
CA LEU A 328 22.16 -10.85 -13.04
C LEU A 328 23.07 -9.70 -13.47
N ALA A 329 23.70 -9.00 -12.51
CA ALA A 329 24.68 -7.96 -12.83
C ALA A 329 25.86 -8.55 -13.63
N LYS A 330 26.48 -9.62 -13.12
CA LYS A 330 27.63 -10.26 -13.78
C LYS A 330 27.33 -10.79 -15.18
N SER A 331 26.19 -11.47 -15.36
CA SER A 331 25.79 -12.02 -16.66
C SER A 331 25.58 -10.92 -17.73
N ASN A 332 25.26 -9.70 -17.30
CA ASN A 332 25.15 -8.53 -18.16
C ASN A 332 26.44 -7.69 -18.22
N LYS A 333 27.57 -8.23 -17.71
CA LYS A 333 28.88 -7.53 -17.65
C LYS A 333 28.86 -6.23 -16.84
N ILE A 334 27.95 -6.14 -15.88
CA ILE A 334 27.81 -5.03 -14.94
C ILE A 334 28.62 -5.40 -13.69
N VAL A 335 29.39 -4.46 -13.14
CA VAL A 335 30.17 -4.68 -11.91
C VAL A 335 29.25 -4.56 -10.68
N PRO A 336 28.91 -5.64 -9.96
CA PRO A 336 28.23 -5.50 -8.68
C PRO A 336 29.23 -5.07 -7.60
N VAL A 337 28.78 -4.23 -6.67
CA VAL A 337 29.50 -3.89 -5.44
C VAL A 337 28.51 -3.96 -4.28
N THR A 338 28.84 -4.73 -3.26
CA THR A 338 27.97 -4.95 -2.10
C THR A 338 28.26 -3.91 -1.03
N ILE A 339 27.22 -3.34 -0.44
CA ILE A 339 27.30 -2.44 0.71
C ILE A 339 26.60 -3.10 1.89
N LEU A 340 27.35 -3.42 2.94
CA LEU A 340 26.79 -4.00 4.16
C LEU A 340 25.97 -2.98 4.95
N ILE A 341 24.96 -3.43 5.68
CA ILE A 341 23.99 -2.55 6.35
C ILE A 341 24.50 -2.12 7.72
N ASN A 342 24.15 -0.89 8.10
CA ASN A 342 24.43 -0.33 9.42
C ASN A 342 23.13 0.07 10.13
N ILE A 343 22.56 -0.85 10.91
CA ILE A 343 21.39 -0.63 11.75
C ILE A 343 21.79 -0.76 13.21
N ASP A 344 21.49 0.26 14.01
CA ASP A 344 21.65 0.23 15.46
C ASP A 344 20.49 0.93 16.17
N HIS A 345 19.64 0.14 16.82
CA HIS A 345 18.49 0.65 17.55
C HIS A 345 18.82 1.33 18.91
N HIS A 346 20.08 1.29 19.36
CA HIS A 346 20.56 2.09 20.49
C HIS A 346 20.67 3.58 20.16
N ARG A 347 20.70 3.96 18.87
CA ARG A 347 20.71 5.35 18.42
C ARG A 347 19.44 6.12 18.82
N LYS A 348 19.49 7.45 18.77
CA LYS A 348 18.33 8.32 19.03
C LYS A 348 17.24 8.04 17.99
N ASN A 349 15.98 8.37 18.30
CA ASN A 349 14.84 8.28 17.38
C ASN A 349 14.60 6.91 16.70
N SER A 350 15.22 5.82 17.19
CA SER A 350 15.12 4.51 16.55
C SER A 350 13.69 3.98 16.54
N LEU A 351 13.38 3.17 15.51
CA LEU A 351 12.04 2.61 15.36
C LEU A 351 11.63 1.75 16.58
N ALA A 352 12.55 0.93 17.10
CA ALA A 352 12.33 0.15 18.30
C ALA A 352 11.96 1.03 19.51
N LYS A 353 12.71 2.12 19.77
CA LYS A 353 12.40 3.05 20.87
C LYS A 353 11.04 3.74 20.71
N LYS A 354 10.59 3.96 19.48
CA LYS A 354 9.29 4.61 19.18
C LYS A 354 8.10 3.66 19.26
N ARG A 355 8.30 2.36 19.01
CA ARG A 355 7.21 1.40 18.77
C ARG A 355 7.11 0.28 19.80
N ILE A 356 8.13 0.08 20.63
CA ILE A 356 8.22 -1.03 21.59
C ILE A 356 8.17 -0.49 23.02
N SER A 357 7.47 -1.21 23.90
CA SER A 357 7.43 -0.89 25.33
C SER A 357 8.81 -1.01 25.98
N LYS A 358 9.04 -0.25 27.07
CA LYS A 358 10.32 -0.25 27.79
C LYS A 358 10.76 -1.65 28.23
N GLU A 359 9.82 -2.48 28.68
CA GLU A 359 10.07 -3.86 29.13
C GLU A 359 10.62 -4.77 28.02
N LYS A 360 10.08 -4.65 26.80
CA LYS A 360 10.48 -5.50 25.66
C LYS A 360 11.56 -4.86 24.78
N LEU A 361 11.98 -3.63 25.08
CA LEU A 361 12.88 -2.87 24.22
C LEU A 361 14.24 -3.55 24.04
N ASN A 362 14.87 -3.99 25.13
CA ASN A 362 16.18 -4.65 25.05
C ASN A 362 16.12 -5.96 24.25
N TYR A 363 15.03 -6.73 24.41
CA TYR A 363 14.79 -7.92 23.62
C TYR A 363 14.64 -7.59 22.13
N ALA A 364 13.82 -6.60 21.80
CA ALA A 364 13.58 -6.16 20.43
C ALA A 364 14.86 -5.67 19.75
N ILE A 365 15.67 -4.85 20.43
CA ILE A 365 16.96 -4.36 19.92
C ILE A 365 17.88 -5.54 19.63
N LYS A 366 18.07 -6.44 20.61
CA LYS A 366 18.95 -7.62 20.44
C LYS A 366 18.51 -8.50 19.28
N ARG A 367 17.21 -8.74 19.15
CA ARG A 367 16.61 -9.55 18.08
C ARG A 367 16.89 -8.97 16.69
N ASP A 368 16.72 -7.66 16.53
CA ASP A 368 16.98 -6.99 15.26
C ASP A 368 18.48 -6.88 14.93
N SER A 369 19.33 -6.65 15.95
CA SER A 369 20.78 -6.73 15.79
C SER A 369 21.22 -8.11 15.29
N ILE A 370 20.66 -9.21 15.83
CA ILE A 370 20.95 -10.57 15.35
C ILE A 370 20.49 -10.75 13.90
N SER A 371 19.33 -10.21 13.53
CA SER A 371 18.81 -10.27 12.16
C SER A 371 19.73 -9.56 11.17
N THR A 372 20.12 -8.32 11.50
CA THR A 372 21.04 -7.51 10.69
C THR A 372 22.42 -8.18 10.57
N MET A 373 22.97 -8.72 11.67
CA MET A 373 24.24 -9.46 11.64
C MET A 373 24.15 -10.70 10.73
N LEU A 374 23.04 -11.44 10.78
CA LEU A 374 22.84 -12.61 9.94
C LEU A 374 22.78 -12.23 8.45
N HIS A 375 22.04 -11.19 8.08
CA HIS A 375 22.00 -10.72 6.68
C HIS A 375 23.35 -10.21 6.21
N ASN A 376 24.06 -9.40 7.01
CA ASN A 376 25.39 -8.92 6.66
C ASN A 376 26.39 -10.08 6.48
N ALA A 377 26.36 -11.09 7.35
CA ALA A 377 27.23 -12.27 7.22
C ALA A 377 26.92 -13.08 5.95
N LEU A 378 25.64 -13.22 5.59
CA LEU A 378 25.24 -13.89 4.36
C LEU A 378 25.67 -13.08 3.12
N MET A 379 25.44 -11.77 3.11
CA MET A 379 25.90 -10.90 2.01
C MET A 379 27.42 -10.93 1.85
N ASP A 380 28.17 -10.83 2.95
CA ASP A 380 29.62 -10.91 2.96
C ASP A 380 30.12 -12.25 2.39
N SER A 381 29.56 -13.37 2.88
CA SER A 381 29.92 -14.71 2.40
C SER A 381 29.59 -14.90 0.92
N ILE A 382 28.38 -14.55 0.48
CA ILE A 382 27.97 -14.69 -0.93
C ILE A 382 28.85 -13.82 -1.83
N SER A 383 29.13 -12.59 -1.42
CA SER A 383 29.93 -11.65 -2.20
C SER A 383 31.37 -12.14 -2.33
N LYS A 384 31.99 -12.62 -1.24
CA LYS A 384 33.34 -13.21 -1.27
C LYS A 384 33.42 -14.43 -2.17
N THR A 385 32.48 -15.36 -2.05
CA THR A 385 32.43 -16.57 -2.90
C THR A 385 32.27 -16.22 -4.39
N ASN A 386 31.72 -15.05 -4.69
CA ASN A 386 31.51 -14.58 -6.05
C ASN A 386 32.46 -13.44 -6.44
N ASP A 387 33.60 -13.23 -5.77
CA ASP A 387 34.56 -12.16 -6.12
C ASP A 387 33.91 -10.78 -6.32
N VAL A 388 32.93 -10.44 -5.49
CA VAL A 388 32.23 -9.15 -5.51
C VAL A 388 32.87 -8.25 -4.46
N PRO A 389 33.30 -7.01 -4.81
CA PRO A 389 33.82 -6.05 -3.84
C PRO A 389 32.79 -5.70 -2.75
N ILE A 390 33.25 -5.56 -1.51
CA ILE A 390 32.39 -5.35 -0.33
C ILE A 390 32.78 -4.07 0.40
N ILE A 391 31.85 -3.11 0.46
CA ILE A 391 31.94 -1.92 1.28
C ILE A 391 31.46 -2.24 2.69
N ARG A 392 32.36 -2.10 3.67
CA ARG A 392 32.12 -2.31 5.11
C ARG A 392 31.37 -1.15 5.75
N PHE A 393 30.22 -0.79 5.21
CA PHE A 393 29.39 0.28 5.76
C PHE A 393 28.76 -0.12 7.12
N ASP A 394 28.71 -1.41 7.45
CA ASP A 394 28.44 -1.91 8.81
C ASP A 394 29.45 -1.40 9.86
N LYS A 395 30.63 -0.95 9.43
CA LYS A 395 31.69 -0.33 10.25
C LYS A 395 31.82 1.17 10.05
N PHE A 396 30.95 1.77 9.23
CA PHE A 396 30.97 3.21 9.00
C PHE A 396 30.57 3.96 10.28
N GLU A 397 31.42 4.90 10.67
CA GLU A 397 31.15 5.86 11.73
C GLU A 397 31.31 7.27 11.15
N PRO A 398 30.25 8.10 11.18
CA PRO A 398 30.37 9.49 10.77
C PRO A 398 31.21 10.28 11.77
N SER A 399 31.75 11.42 11.34
CA SER A 399 32.56 12.31 12.18
C SER A 399 31.85 12.81 13.45
N SER A 400 30.51 12.78 13.44
CA SER A 400 29.68 13.05 14.61
C SER A 400 28.55 12.04 14.73
N GLN A 401 28.35 11.49 15.93
CA GLN A 401 27.23 10.58 16.21
C GLN A 401 25.86 11.23 15.99
N ASN A 402 25.75 12.57 16.03
CA ASN A 402 24.52 13.30 15.70
C ASN A 402 24.20 13.28 14.20
N PHE A 403 25.07 12.74 13.35
CA PHE A 403 24.78 12.57 11.93
C PHE A 403 23.96 11.31 11.65
N TRP A 404 23.83 10.42 12.62
CA TRP A 404 22.73 9.47 12.65
C TRP A 404 21.45 10.17 13.12
N TYR A 405 20.45 10.23 12.25
CA TYR A 405 19.14 10.76 12.62
C TYR A 405 18.34 9.73 13.42
N ASP A 406 18.37 8.47 12.97
CA ASP A 406 17.77 7.33 13.64
C ASP A 406 18.69 6.09 13.62
N HIS A 407 18.12 4.90 13.78
CA HIS A 407 18.84 3.62 13.72
C HIS A 407 19.60 3.34 12.42
N ALA A 408 19.18 3.90 11.28
CA ALA A 408 19.69 3.55 9.95
C ALA A 408 19.86 4.77 9.02
N HIS A 409 19.11 5.85 9.25
CA HIS A 409 19.11 7.02 8.39
C HIS A 409 20.07 8.10 8.89
N LEU A 410 20.73 8.75 7.94
CA LEU A 410 21.70 9.80 8.17
C LEU A 410 21.08 11.18 7.92
N THR A 411 21.57 12.20 8.61
CA THR A 411 21.30 13.60 8.27
C THR A 411 22.03 13.97 6.98
N GLU A 412 21.72 15.12 6.38
CA GLU A 412 22.40 15.62 5.17
C GLU A 412 23.94 15.62 5.30
N LYS A 413 24.47 15.99 6.48
CA LYS A 413 25.92 15.95 6.74
C LYS A 413 26.45 14.52 6.73
N GLY A 414 25.76 13.59 7.39
CA GLY A 414 26.12 12.17 7.37
C GLY A 414 26.00 11.55 5.98
N ILE A 415 25.00 11.95 5.19
CA ILE A 415 24.82 11.50 3.81
C ILE A 415 26.03 11.87 2.94
N LYS A 416 26.56 13.10 3.09
CA LYS A 416 27.78 13.53 2.41
C LYS A 416 28.99 12.68 2.81
N GLU A 417 29.16 12.40 4.09
CA GLU A 417 30.25 11.53 4.56
C GLU A 417 30.12 10.09 4.06
N LYS A 418 28.90 9.55 4.01
CA LYS A 418 28.63 8.25 3.39
C LYS A 418 29.02 8.23 1.92
N ALA A 419 28.68 9.28 1.16
CA ALA A 419 29.05 9.40 -0.24
C ALA A 419 30.57 9.43 -0.45
N VAL A 420 31.30 10.18 0.38
CA VAL A 420 32.77 10.21 0.37
C VAL A 420 33.37 8.86 0.74
N PHE A 421 32.85 8.21 1.79
CA PHE A 421 33.30 6.88 2.23
C PHE A 421 33.16 5.83 1.12
N ILE A 422 32.00 5.78 0.46
CA ILE A 422 31.75 4.89 -0.68
C ILE A 422 32.67 5.26 -1.85
N GLY A 423 32.78 6.55 -2.18
CA GLY A 423 33.60 7.01 -3.29
C GLY A 423 35.09 6.69 -3.12
N ASN A 424 35.63 6.85 -1.91
CA ASN A 424 37.01 6.48 -1.59
C ASN A 424 37.24 4.99 -1.82
N PHE A 425 36.34 4.14 -1.35
CA PHE A 425 36.43 2.71 -1.58
C PHE A 425 36.50 2.37 -3.09
N LEU A 426 35.62 2.98 -3.91
CA LEU A 426 35.61 2.74 -5.35
C LEU A 426 36.93 3.14 -6.03
N ILE A 427 37.52 4.26 -5.59
CA ILE A 427 38.78 4.79 -6.11
C ILE A 427 39.96 3.91 -5.69
N GLU A 428 40.07 3.62 -4.38
CA GLU A 428 41.17 2.84 -3.80
C GLU A 428 41.24 1.42 -4.36
N ASN A 429 40.09 0.84 -4.66
CA ASN A 429 39.98 -0.50 -5.26
C ASN A 429 40.01 -0.50 -6.80
N LYS A 430 40.29 0.66 -7.43
CA LYS A 430 40.40 0.81 -8.89
C LYS A 430 39.17 0.28 -9.65
N LEU A 431 37.98 0.50 -9.08
CA LEU A 431 36.71 0.06 -9.67
C LEU A 431 36.15 1.06 -10.70
N LEU A 432 36.84 2.19 -10.88
CA LEU A 432 36.52 3.25 -11.84
C LEU A 432 37.76 3.52 -12.69
N LYS A 433 37.54 3.91 -13.95
CA LYS A 433 38.61 4.36 -14.87
C LYS A 433 38.47 5.83 -15.17
N LYS A 434 39.59 6.54 -15.29
CA LYS A 434 39.59 7.90 -15.81
C LYS A 434 39.47 7.87 -17.33
N PRO A 435 39.02 8.97 -17.97
CA PRO A 435 38.79 9.00 -19.43
C PRO A 435 40.05 8.84 -20.28
N TYR A 436 41.22 9.00 -19.67
CA TYR A 436 42.53 9.01 -20.34
C TYR A 436 43.48 7.92 -19.79
N GLU A 437 42.94 6.95 -19.04
CA GLU A 437 43.63 5.75 -18.51
C GLU A 437 43.03 4.49 -19.16
#